data_AF-T0QY15-F1
#
_entry.id   AF-T0QY15-F1
#
_cell.length_a   1.000
_cell.length_b   1.000
_cell.length_c   1.000
_cell.angle_alpha   90.00
_cell.angle_beta   90.00
_cell.angle_gamma   90.00
#
_symmetry.space_group_name_H-M   'P 1'
#
loop_
_entity.id
_entity.type
_entity.pdbx_description
1 polymer ?
#
loop_
_entity_poly.entity_id
_entity_poly.type
_entity_poly.pdbx_seq_one_letter_code
_entity_poly.pdbx_strand_id
1 'polypeptide(L)'
;MAHATFSKGSDGQADRAAIVAFVKAKRRTVLTLEEKLDILRLHVGLREEGVVDVTGKIAQWLGRSDATVKAVLRESKTTGTLTVALPPSNKTNHASRVPSTPAVRALVKNFLRDRDGLRTVCKDIVELLLAKGKASIKRVSATEYETKDYNACLRAVHGFLTREGFKYTGLGSKGSYGANDDDASD
;
A
#
# COMPACT_ATOMS: atom_id res chain seq x y z
N MET A 1 -35.00 45.43 33.13
CA MET A 1 -34.24 44.19 33.43
C MET A 1 -33.81 43.57 32.11
N ALA A 2 -32.53 43.67 31.76
CA ALA A 2 -31.98 43.09 30.54
C ALA A 2 -31.63 41.62 30.80
N HIS A 3 -32.35 40.70 30.16
CA HIS A 3 -31.99 39.28 30.14
C HIS A 3 -30.77 39.11 29.24
N ALA A 4 -29.62 38.80 29.85
CA ALA A 4 -28.42 38.39 29.11
C ALA A 4 -28.66 37.00 28.50
N THR A 5 -28.75 36.95 27.17
CA THR A 5 -28.74 35.71 26.40
C THR A 5 -27.30 35.19 26.34
N PHE A 6 -27.04 34.05 27.00
CA PHE A 6 -25.77 33.34 26.88
C PHE A 6 -25.61 32.83 25.44
N SER A 7 -24.75 33.49 24.67
CA SER A 7 -24.29 33.01 23.37
C SER A 7 -23.47 31.74 23.57
N LYS A 8 -24.05 30.57 23.24
CA LYS A 8 -23.30 29.32 23.04
C LYS A 8 -22.55 29.41 21.70
N GLY A 9 -21.47 30.19 21.65
CA GLY A 9 -20.72 30.49 20.43
C GLY A 9 -19.40 29.73 20.32
N SER A 10 -19.19 29.06 19.18
CA SER A 10 -17.94 28.67 18.50
C SER A 10 -16.83 27.91 19.23
N ASP A 11 -16.39 28.33 20.41
CA ASP A 11 -15.04 27.99 20.92
C ASP A 11 -14.98 26.52 21.37
N GLY A 12 -16.01 26.06 22.08
CA GLY A 12 -16.10 24.66 22.52
C GLY A 12 -16.30 23.65 21.39
N GLN A 13 -16.75 24.08 20.21
CA GLN A 13 -16.86 23.21 19.03
C GLN A 13 -15.49 23.01 18.38
N ALA A 14 -14.70 24.09 18.27
CA ALA A 14 -13.35 24.06 17.75
C ALA A 14 -12.43 23.19 18.61
N ASP A 15 -12.52 23.34 19.94
CA ASP A 15 -11.73 22.53 20.89
C ASP A 15 -12.03 21.04 20.77
N ARG A 16 -13.32 20.66 20.65
CA ARG A 16 -13.73 19.26 20.44
C ARG A 16 -13.17 18.71 19.13
N ALA A 17 -13.23 19.48 18.05
CA ALA A 17 -12.68 19.08 16.76
C ALA A 17 -11.15 18.91 16.81
N ALA A 18 -10.45 19.80 17.51
CA ALA A 18 -9.00 19.71 17.71
C ALA A 18 -8.61 18.46 18.50
N ILE A 19 -9.35 18.12 19.56
CA ILE A 19 -9.12 16.89 20.34
C ILE A 19 -9.32 15.64 19.46
N VAL A 20 -10.40 15.58 18.68
CA VAL A 20 -10.67 14.45 17.77
C VAL A 20 -9.56 14.32 16.73
N ALA A 21 -9.09 15.42 16.16
CA ALA A 21 -8.00 15.43 15.20
C ALA A 21 -6.68 14.95 15.84
N PHE A 22 -6.36 15.41 17.05
CA PHE A 22 -5.17 14.98 17.80
C PHE A 22 -5.18 13.47 18.06
N VAL A 23 -6.31 12.92 18.56
CA VAL A 23 -6.46 11.49 18.80
C VAL A 23 -6.28 10.72 17.49
N LYS A 24 -6.94 11.15 16.41
CA LYS A 24 -6.83 10.51 15.09
C LYS A 24 -5.39 10.50 14.56
N ALA A 25 -4.63 11.56 14.80
CA ALA A 25 -3.24 11.68 14.35
C ALA A 25 -2.26 10.78 15.14
N LYS A 26 -2.49 10.61 16.45
CA LYS A 26 -1.59 9.83 17.32
C LYS A 26 -1.95 8.36 17.40
N ARG A 27 -3.20 8.01 17.11
CA ARG A 27 -3.69 6.64 17.29
C ARG A 27 -3.18 5.71 16.21
N ARG A 28 -2.78 4.51 16.63
CA ARG A 28 -2.36 3.43 15.73
C ARG A 28 -3.57 2.80 15.06
N THR A 29 -3.37 2.39 13.81
CA THR A 29 -4.39 1.66 13.01
C THR A 29 -4.72 0.32 13.65
N VAL A 30 -3.68 -0.39 14.11
CA VAL A 30 -3.77 -1.64 14.86
C VAL A 30 -4.26 -1.40 16.29
N LEU A 31 -5.17 -2.26 16.76
CA LEU A 31 -5.63 -2.25 18.15
C LEU A 31 -4.60 -2.90 19.07
N THR A 32 -4.30 -2.21 20.18
CA THR A 32 -3.48 -2.77 21.26
C THR A 32 -4.29 -3.80 22.07
N LEU A 33 -3.60 -4.61 22.88
CA LEU A 33 -4.27 -5.56 23.77
C LEU A 33 -5.18 -4.82 24.76
N GLU A 34 -4.68 -3.71 25.33
CA GLU A 34 -5.44 -2.85 26.25
C GLU A 34 -6.72 -2.32 25.60
N GLU A 35 -6.63 -1.77 24.37
CA GLU A 35 -7.82 -1.29 23.64
C GLU A 35 -8.85 -2.42 23.41
N LYS A 36 -8.40 -3.66 23.15
CA LYS A 36 -9.31 -4.80 22.99
C LYS A 36 -9.97 -5.18 24.31
N LEU A 37 -9.25 -5.14 25.43
CA LEU A 37 -9.80 -5.40 26.76
C LEU A 37 -10.82 -4.34 27.16
N ASP A 38 -10.55 -3.06 26.87
CA ASP A 38 -11.49 -1.97 27.11
C ASP A 38 -12.79 -2.14 26.31
N ILE A 39 -12.69 -2.56 25.03
CA ILE A 39 -13.87 -2.90 24.22
C ILE A 39 -14.71 -3.99 24.89
N LEU A 40 -14.08 -5.04 25.43
CA LEU A 40 -14.81 -6.12 26.11
C LEU A 40 -15.44 -5.63 27.43
N ARG A 41 -14.72 -4.81 28.20
CA ARG A 41 -15.24 -4.24 29.45
C ARG A 41 -16.46 -3.34 29.20
N LEU A 42 -16.39 -2.50 28.17
CA LEU A 42 -17.50 -1.64 27.76
C LEU A 42 -18.71 -2.45 27.27
N HIS A 43 -18.47 -3.57 26.57
CA HIS A 43 -19.54 -4.48 26.18
C HIS A 43 -20.31 -5.03 27.39
N VAL A 44 -19.63 -5.34 28.50
CA VAL A 44 -20.27 -5.83 29.72
C VAL A 44 -21.09 -4.71 30.35
N GLY A 45 -20.49 -3.56 30.65
CA GLY A 45 -21.17 -2.47 31.35
C GLY A 45 -22.41 -1.96 30.59
N LEU A 46 -22.32 -1.77 29.27
CA LEU A 46 -23.46 -1.32 28.48
C LEU A 46 -24.59 -2.35 28.34
N ARG A 47 -24.27 -3.65 28.44
CA ARG A 47 -25.29 -4.70 28.49
C ARG A 47 -25.99 -4.74 29.85
N GLU A 48 -25.25 -4.54 30.93
CA GLU A 48 -25.79 -4.42 32.29
C GLU A 48 -26.73 -3.21 32.41
N GLU A 49 -26.40 -2.10 31.74
CA GLU A 49 -27.25 -0.91 31.63
C GLU A 49 -28.48 -1.09 30.71
N GLY A 50 -28.63 -2.25 30.04
CA GLY A 50 -29.75 -2.52 29.14
C GLY A 50 -29.72 -1.73 27.82
N VAL A 51 -28.55 -1.24 27.40
CA VAL A 51 -28.41 -0.50 26.14
C VAL A 51 -28.64 -1.45 24.96
N VAL A 52 -29.53 -1.05 24.04
CA VAL A 52 -29.87 -1.85 22.85
C VAL A 52 -28.72 -1.85 21.84
N ASP A 53 -28.22 -0.67 21.46
CA ASP A 53 -27.10 -0.54 20.53
C ASP A 53 -25.75 -0.38 21.25
N VAL A 54 -25.31 -1.47 21.87
CA VAL A 54 -24.03 -1.51 22.58
C VAL A 54 -22.86 -1.27 21.62
N THR A 55 -22.91 -1.88 20.43
CA THR A 55 -21.76 -1.83 19.50
C THR A 55 -21.58 -0.43 18.93
N GLY A 56 -22.65 0.20 18.44
CA GLY A 56 -22.58 1.55 17.89
C GLY A 56 -22.14 2.57 18.92
N LYS A 57 -22.59 2.43 20.18
CA LYS A 57 -22.18 3.31 21.27
C LYS A 57 -20.69 3.18 21.61
N ILE A 58 -20.16 1.95 21.66
CA ILE A 58 -18.71 1.71 21.86
C ILE A 58 -17.92 2.24 20.67
N ALA A 59 -18.37 1.99 19.45
CA ALA A 59 -17.74 2.46 18.22
C ALA A 59 -17.65 3.99 18.20
N GLN A 60 -18.72 4.67 18.60
CA GLN A 60 -18.77 6.12 18.73
C GLN A 60 -17.80 6.64 19.81
N TRP A 61 -17.82 6.08 21.02
CA TRP A 61 -16.96 6.52 22.12
C TRP A 61 -15.49 6.28 21.86
N LEU A 62 -15.16 5.11 21.32
CA LEU A 62 -13.79 4.74 21.03
C LEU A 62 -13.35 5.25 19.67
N GLY A 63 -14.21 5.81 18.80
CA GLY A 63 -13.83 6.19 17.44
C GLY A 63 -13.29 5.02 16.61
N ARG A 64 -13.89 3.83 16.75
CA ARG A 64 -13.59 2.61 15.97
C ARG A 64 -14.82 2.23 15.16
N SER A 65 -14.66 1.41 14.12
CA SER A 65 -15.83 0.93 13.36
C SER A 65 -16.57 -0.17 14.13
N ASP A 66 -17.88 -0.26 13.92
CA ASP A 66 -18.70 -1.36 14.46
C ASP A 66 -18.15 -2.74 14.09
N ALA A 67 -17.61 -2.86 12.88
CA ALA A 67 -16.99 -4.08 12.40
C ALA A 67 -15.79 -4.49 13.27
N THR A 68 -14.94 -3.53 13.65
CA THR A 68 -13.80 -3.78 14.55
C THR A 68 -14.28 -4.20 15.94
N VAL A 69 -15.26 -3.49 16.51
CA VAL A 69 -15.81 -3.81 17.84
C VAL A 69 -16.41 -5.22 17.86
N LYS A 70 -17.24 -5.55 16.86
CA LYS A 70 -17.81 -6.91 16.69
C LYS A 70 -16.74 -7.98 16.48
N ALA A 71 -15.67 -7.66 15.75
CA ALA A 71 -14.57 -8.60 15.52
C ALA A 71 -13.84 -8.94 16.82
N VAL A 72 -13.56 -7.97 17.68
CA VAL A 72 -12.94 -8.19 19.01
C VAL A 72 -13.84 -9.06 19.89
N LEU A 73 -15.14 -8.77 19.93
CA LEU A 73 -16.10 -9.60 20.69
C LEU A 73 -16.20 -11.03 20.13
N ARG A 74 -16.06 -11.20 18.81
CA ARG A 74 -16.06 -12.53 18.18
C ARG A 74 -14.80 -13.30 18.53
N GLU A 75 -13.63 -12.68 18.39
CA GLU A 75 -12.33 -13.27 18.71
C GLU A 75 -12.31 -13.79 20.15
N SER A 76 -12.79 -12.98 21.11
CA SER A 76 -12.85 -13.41 22.51
C SER A 76 -13.78 -14.60 22.73
N LYS A 77 -14.95 -14.63 22.08
CA LYS A 77 -15.91 -15.76 22.18
C LYS A 77 -15.42 -17.04 21.51
N THR A 78 -14.70 -16.93 20.39
CA THR A 78 -14.26 -18.09 19.61
C THR A 78 -12.99 -18.71 20.17
N THR A 79 -12.00 -17.89 20.54
CA THR A 79 -10.66 -18.38 20.88
C THR A 79 -10.34 -18.25 22.36
N GLY A 80 -11.14 -17.48 23.13
CA GLY A 80 -10.88 -17.21 24.55
C GLY A 80 -9.62 -16.37 24.81
N THR A 81 -8.94 -15.93 23.75
CA THR A 81 -7.70 -15.16 23.81
C THR A 81 -7.77 -14.00 22.81
N LEU A 82 -7.08 -12.91 23.12
CA LEU A 82 -7.00 -11.72 22.26
C LEU A 82 -5.59 -11.61 21.68
N THR A 83 -5.49 -11.64 20.36
CA THR A 83 -4.21 -11.55 19.64
C THR A 83 -4.01 -10.14 19.10
N VAL A 84 -2.83 -9.55 19.29
CA VAL A 84 -2.52 -8.24 18.69
C VAL A 84 -1.98 -8.47 17.30
N ALA A 85 -2.66 -7.95 16.28
CA ALA A 85 -2.15 -8.00 14.91
C ALA A 85 -0.84 -7.22 14.83
N LEU A 86 0.19 -7.77 14.19
CA LEU A 86 1.38 -6.99 13.90
C LEU A 86 1.02 -5.88 12.91
N PRO A 87 1.58 -4.66 13.04
CA PRO A 87 1.41 -3.63 12.04
C PRO A 87 1.84 -4.18 10.68
N PRO A 88 1.12 -3.86 9.59
CA PRO A 88 1.52 -4.25 8.25
C PRO A 88 2.94 -3.74 8.01
N SER A 89 3.90 -4.65 7.97
CA SER A 89 5.25 -4.32 7.56
C SER A 89 5.22 -4.16 6.05
N ASN A 90 4.99 -2.94 5.56
CA ASN A 90 5.11 -2.59 4.14
C ASN A 90 6.56 -2.74 3.60
N LYS A 91 7.45 -3.42 4.34
CA LYS A 91 8.82 -3.74 3.98
C LYS A 91 9.00 -5.19 3.53
N THR A 92 7.93 -5.92 3.24
CA THR A 92 8.08 -7.22 2.56
C THR A 92 8.46 -6.96 1.11
N ASN A 93 9.76 -7.05 0.81
CA ASN A 93 10.26 -7.04 -0.54
C ASN A 93 9.77 -8.32 -1.24
N HIS A 94 8.66 -8.24 -1.95
CA HIS A 94 8.16 -9.37 -2.73
C HIS A 94 9.13 -9.66 -3.87
N ALA A 95 9.38 -10.94 -4.13
CA ALA A 95 10.21 -11.37 -5.26
C ALA A 95 9.65 -10.76 -6.56
N SER A 96 10.36 -9.80 -7.12
CA SER A 96 9.97 -9.19 -8.39
C SER A 96 10.21 -10.18 -9.52
N ARG A 97 9.27 -10.26 -10.46
CA ARG A 97 9.39 -11.10 -11.67
C ARG A 97 10.62 -10.76 -12.51
N VAL A 98 11.09 -9.50 -12.43
CA VAL A 98 12.38 -9.06 -12.98
C VAL A 98 13.18 -8.46 -11.84
N PRO A 99 14.09 -9.23 -11.22
CA PRO A 99 14.89 -8.75 -10.10
C PRO A 99 15.77 -7.56 -10.54
N SER A 100 15.67 -6.41 -9.86
CA SER A 100 16.66 -5.32 -10.04
C SER A 100 17.93 -5.64 -9.26
N THR A 101 18.63 -6.66 -9.72
CA THR A 101 19.96 -7.03 -9.22
C THR A 101 21.03 -6.39 -10.09
N PRO A 102 22.23 -6.09 -9.56
CA PRO A 102 23.35 -5.58 -10.35
C PRO A 102 23.67 -6.44 -11.58
N ALA A 103 23.55 -7.77 -11.45
CA ALA A 103 23.77 -8.71 -12.55
C ALA A 103 22.76 -8.53 -13.70
N VAL A 104 21.46 -8.40 -13.37
CA VAL A 104 20.41 -8.16 -14.38
C VAL A 104 20.59 -6.80 -15.05
N ARG A 105 20.98 -5.77 -14.27
CA ARG A 105 21.26 -4.43 -14.81
C ARG A 105 22.44 -4.42 -15.77
N ALA A 106 23.55 -5.06 -15.40
CA ALA A 106 24.72 -5.18 -16.26
C ALA A 106 24.38 -5.91 -17.57
N LEU A 107 23.59 -6.98 -17.47
CA LEU A 107 23.14 -7.78 -18.60
C LEU A 107 22.31 -6.95 -19.59
N VAL A 108 21.29 -6.24 -19.10
CA VAL A 108 20.45 -5.36 -19.94
C VAL A 108 21.27 -4.19 -20.50
N LYS A 109 22.15 -3.58 -19.70
CA LYS A 109 23.01 -2.49 -20.13
C LYS A 109 23.97 -2.91 -21.26
N ASN A 110 24.59 -4.09 -21.14
CA ASN A 110 25.47 -4.61 -22.18
C ASN A 110 24.69 -4.91 -23.46
N PHE A 111 23.52 -5.56 -23.34
CA PHE A 111 22.67 -5.82 -24.50
C PHE A 111 22.21 -4.55 -25.22
N LEU A 112 21.87 -3.49 -24.49
CA LEU A 112 21.50 -2.20 -25.09
C LEU A 112 22.70 -1.49 -25.73
N ARG A 113 23.90 -1.64 -25.16
CA ARG A 113 25.15 -1.12 -25.75
C ARG A 113 25.53 -1.85 -27.03
N ASP A 114 25.39 -3.17 -27.06
CA ASP A 114 25.68 -3.99 -28.25
C ASP A 114 24.71 -3.69 -29.40
N ARG A 115 23.56 -3.11 -29.10
CA ARG A 115 22.51 -2.72 -30.04
C ARG A 115 22.37 -1.20 -30.17
N ASP A 116 23.41 -0.44 -29.83
CA ASP A 116 23.38 1.02 -29.93
C ASP A 116 23.01 1.46 -31.35
N GLY A 117 22.07 2.40 -31.47
CA GLY A 117 21.47 2.82 -32.74
C GLY A 117 20.39 1.88 -33.33
N LEU A 118 20.22 0.66 -32.84
CA LEU A 118 19.13 -0.24 -33.25
C LEU A 118 17.91 -0.12 -32.34
N ARG A 119 16.73 -0.19 -32.96
CA ARG A 119 15.44 -0.16 -32.26
C ARG A 119 15.33 -1.37 -31.31
N THR A 120 15.48 -1.16 -30.01
CA THR A 120 15.25 -2.21 -28.99
C THR A 120 13.86 -2.07 -28.37
N VAL A 121 13.10 -3.17 -28.35
CA VAL A 121 11.73 -3.24 -27.80
C VAL A 121 11.75 -4.05 -26.49
N CYS A 122 10.78 -3.81 -25.58
CA CYS A 122 10.63 -4.62 -24.36
C CYS A 122 10.57 -6.14 -24.62
N LYS A 123 10.07 -6.55 -25.78
CA LYS A 123 10.00 -7.96 -26.19
C LYS A 123 11.38 -8.58 -26.27
N ASP A 124 12.33 -7.90 -26.90
CA ASP A 124 13.72 -8.34 -27.03
C ASP A 124 14.37 -8.54 -25.66
N ILE A 125 14.05 -7.67 -24.71
CA ILE A 125 14.58 -7.74 -23.34
C ILE A 125 13.92 -8.87 -22.55
N VAL A 126 12.63 -9.16 -22.78
CA VAL A 126 11.98 -10.36 -22.24
C VAL A 126 12.66 -11.62 -22.76
N GLU A 127 12.93 -11.70 -24.07
CA GLU A 127 13.62 -12.85 -24.67
C GLU A 127 15.03 -13.04 -24.12
N LEU A 128 15.78 -11.96 -23.96
CA LEU A 128 17.10 -11.96 -23.33
C LEU A 128 17.05 -12.49 -21.89
N LEU A 129 16.10 -12.02 -21.08
CA LEU A 129 15.95 -12.43 -19.68
C LEU A 129 15.51 -13.89 -19.56
N LEU A 130 14.67 -14.37 -20.48
CA LEU A 130 14.30 -15.79 -20.58
C LEU A 130 15.50 -16.65 -20.96
N ALA A 131 16.25 -16.26 -22.01
CA ALA A 131 17.43 -16.98 -22.49
C ALA A 131 18.52 -17.11 -21.42
N LYS A 132 18.63 -16.12 -20.53
CA LYS A 132 19.62 -16.09 -19.44
C LYS A 132 19.07 -16.62 -18.11
N GLY A 133 17.85 -17.16 -18.10
CA GLY A 133 17.21 -17.75 -16.92
C GLY A 133 16.94 -16.75 -15.78
N LYS A 134 16.82 -15.45 -16.11
CA LYS A 134 16.56 -14.37 -15.14
C LYS A 134 15.08 -14.01 -15.03
N ALA A 135 14.26 -14.52 -15.95
CA ALA A 135 12.81 -14.49 -15.88
C ALA A 135 12.26 -15.87 -16.24
N SER A 136 11.07 -16.19 -15.74
CA SER A 136 10.33 -17.42 -16.07
C SER A 136 8.92 -17.06 -16.50
N ILE A 137 8.50 -17.57 -17.64
CA ILE A 137 7.12 -17.44 -18.15
C ILE A 137 6.57 -18.85 -18.34
N LYS A 138 5.33 -19.08 -17.90
CA LYS A 138 4.63 -20.34 -18.11
C LYS A 138 4.50 -20.64 -19.59
N ARG A 139 4.84 -21.88 -19.97
CA ARG A 139 4.69 -22.39 -21.33
C ARG A 139 3.38 -23.15 -21.46
N VAL A 140 2.66 -22.92 -22.55
CA VAL A 140 1.44 -23.65 -22.93
C VAL A 140 1.78 -24.79 -23.88
N SER A 141 2.83 -24.61 -24.70
CA SER A 141 3.37 -25.65 -25.59
C SER A 141 4.90 -25.55 -25.70
N ALA A 142 5.52 -26.37 -26.55
CA ALA A 142 6.96 -26.32 -26.81
C ALA A 142 7.41 -24.95 -27.35
N THR A 143 6.53 -24.25 -28.07
CA THR A 143 6.81 -22.99 -28.77
C THR A 143 6.02 -21.79 -28.24
N GLU A 144 4.98 -22.00 -27.44
CA GLU A 144 4.05 -20.94 -27.04
C GLU A 144 4.06 -20.67 -25.52
N TYR A 145 4.05 -19.38 -25.18
CA TYR A 145 3.93 -18.88 -23.81
C TYR A 145 2.48 -18.57 -23.45
N GLU A 146 2.12 -18.69 -22.18
CA GLU A 146 0.82 -18.25 -21.69
C GLU A 146 0.69 -16.73 -21.85
N THR A 147 -0.29 -16.28 -22.65
CA THR A 147 -0.48 -14.87 -23.00
C THR A 147 -0.59 -13.96 -21.78
N LYS A 148 -1.31 -14.40 -20.73
CA LYS A 148 -1.48 -13.62 -19.49
C LYS A 148 -0.16 -13.43 -18.76
N ASP A 149 0.62 -14.50 -18.64
CA ASP A 149 1.89 -14.52 -17.92
C ASP A 149 2.98 -13.76 -18.70
N TYR A 150 2.97 -13.88 -20.03
CA TYR A 150 3.82 -13.11 -20.94
C TYR A 150 3.55 -11.61 -20.84
N ASN A 151 2.29 -11.18 -20.90
CA ASN A 151 1.91 -9.77 -20.78
C ASN A 151 2.22 -9.20 -19.38
N ALA A 152 2.14 -10.01 -18.34
CA ALA A 152 2.59 -9.62 -17.00
C ALA A 152 4.12 -9.46 -16.94
N CYS A 153 4.88 -10.32 -17.61
CA CYS A 153 6.33 -10.20 -17.72
C CYS A 153 6.74 -8.93 -18.51
N LEU A 154 6.07 -8.64 -19.63
CA LEU A 154 6.29 -7.40 -20.39
C LEU A 154 6.08 -6.14 -19.55
N ARG A 155 5.01 -6.09 -18.75
CA ARG A 155 4.76 -4.97 -17.83
C ARG A 155 5.85 -4.84 -16.76
N ALA A 156 6.34 -5.97 -16.23
CA ALA A 156 7.43 -5.97 -15.27
C ALA A 156 8.74 -5.47 -15.88
N VAL A 157 9.09 -5.89 -17.10
CA VAL A 157 10.26 -5.40 -17.84
C VAL A 157 10.14 -3.92 -18.14
N HIS A 158 8.97 -3.46 -18.61
CA HIS A 158 8.73 -2.03 -18.85
C HIS A 158 8.96 -1.20 -17.56
N GLY A 159 8.36 -1.61 -16.43
CA GLY A 159 8.57 -0.95 -15.14
C GLY A 159 10.03 -0.97 -14.67
N PHE A 160 10.74 -2.07 -14.90
CA PHE A 160 12.18 -2.16 -14.62
C PHE A 160 12.99 -1.15 -15.45
N LEU A 161 12.77 -1.09 -16.76
CA LEU A 161 13.52 -0.19 -17.65
C LEU A 161 13.23 1.29 -17.34
N THR A 162 11.97 1.63 -17.07
CA THR A 162 11.57 2.98 -16.67
C THR A 162 12.22 3.38 -15.34
N ARG A 163 12.25 2.49 -14.35
CA ARG A 163 12.87 2.76 -13.05
C ARG A 163 14.39 2.94 -13.13
N GLU A 164 15.07 2.18 -13.99
CA GLU A 164 16.52 2.26 -14.17
C GLU A 164 16.94 3.32 -15.21
N GLY A 165 15.98 4.00 -15.87
CA GLY A 165 16.26 5.08 -16.82
C GLY A 165 16.81 4.63 -18.18
N PHE A 166 16.61 3.37 -18.57
CA PHE A 166 17.08 2.88 -19.87
C PHE A 166 16.21 3.41 -21.01
N LYS A 167 16.83 3.85 -22.11
CA LYS A 167 16.13 4.21 -23.36
C LYS A 167 15.75 2.94 -24.13
N TYR A 168 14.47 2.78 -24.44
CA TYR A 168 13.94 1.70 -25.29
C TYR A 168 12.70 2.19 -26.05
N THR A 169 12.33 1.49 -27.12
CA THR A 169 11.19 1.85 -27.96
C THR A 169 10.02 0.88 -27.75
N GLY A 170 8.99 1.29 -27.00
CA GLY A 170 7.78 0.46 -26.84
C GLY A 170 6.76 0.99 -25.84
N LEU A 171 5.48 0.98 -26.28
CA LEU A 171 4.23 1.41 -25.63
C LEU A 171 4.27 2.77 -24.91
N GLY A 172 4.09 3.83 -25.69
CA GLY A 172 3.58 5.10 -25.18
C GLY A 172 4.46 5.73 -24.10
N SER A 173 5.75 5.88 -24.38
CA SER A 173 6.54 6.88 -23.65
C SER A 173 5.91 8.24 -23.95
N LYS A 174 5.07 8.73 -23.03
CA LYS A 174 4.96 10.19 -22.85
C LYS A 174 6.36 10.61 -22.45
N GLY A 175 7.06 11.25 -23.40
CA GLY A 175 8.36 11.83 -23.14
C GLY A 175 8.27 12.69 -21.89
N SER A 176 8.93 12.26 -20.81
CA SER A 176 9.27 13.20 -19.74
C SER A 176 10.43 14.01 -20.27
N TYR A 177 10.12 15.19 -20.81
CA TYR A 177 11.12 16.25 -20.92
C TYR A 177 11.69 16.47 -19.52
N GLY A 178 12.96 16.10 -19.36
CA GLY A 178 13.85 16.55 -18.31
C GLY A 178 15.09 17.03 -19.03
N ALA A 179 14.96 18.17 -19.71
CA ALA A 179 16.12 18.97 -20.07
C ALA A 179 16.69 19.50 -18.76
N ASN A 180 17.79 18.91 -18.31
CA ASN A 180 18.74 19.64 -17.48
C ASN A 180 19.83 20.06 -18.45
N ASP A 181 19.56 21.15 -19.17
CA ASP A 181 20.60 22.03 -19.64
C ASP A 181 21.06 22.82 -18.42
N ASP A 182 22.16 22.39 -17.81
CA ASP A 182 22.97 23.20 -16.90
C ASP A 182 24.40 22.73 -17.12
N ASP A 183 25.13 23.47 -17.97
CA ASP A 183 26.49 23.92 -17.70
C ASP A 183 26.91 24.86 -18.82
N ALA A 184 26.54 26.13 -18.64
CA ALA A 184 27.18 27.25 -19.28
C ALA A 184 28.55 27.53 -18.63
N SER A 185 29.49 27.95 -19.48
CA SER A 185 30.64 28.85 -19.24
C SER A 185 32.02 28.19 -19.37
N ASP A 186 32.64 28.40 -20.54
CA ASP A 186 33.84 29.25 -20.65
C ASP A 186 33.78 30.02 -21.99
#